data_AF-A0A814KL68-F1
#
_entry.id   AF-A0A814KL68-F1
#
_cell.length_a   1.000
_cell.length_b   1.000
_cell.length_c   1.000
_cell.angle_alpha   90.00
_cell.angle_beta   90.00
_cell.angle_gamma   90.00
#
_symmetry.space_group_name_H-M   'P 1'
#
loop_
_entity.id
_entity.type
_entity.pdbx_description
1 polymer ?
#
loop_
_entity_poly.entity_id
_entity_poly.type
_entity_poly.pdbx_seq_one_letter_code
_entity_poly.pdbx_strand_id
1 'polypeptide(L)'
;MLRFIHAAQSILIKKTYLHDRKTDKKFRLNGVKETSRMPQKQSLHKDFTKYVKYKQSQLPHKVDLRPWMTTIEDQSDVNSCTANAMAGAYEYLNYKATNRKLDVSRLFIYYNARIKDLDENERVTDEGSSIPATIESMEGLGVCLESLWPYSIKKVNVKPKKQCYEAAEEYTITEALEVDIDINEMKSCLAQGFPIIIGLNLYSSFDKAMEKGIVPMPIKEEISRSKHGSHALLASGYSDKSQAFIVRNSWGEEWGDKGYCYVPYDYMTNKGLCNDAWTVKKLAVDDMGTDVWEDEDDVNYLEDDEEDEEEEDDDDADIEDVEEVDEDAMEDEDDEE
;
A
#
# COMPACT_ATOMS: atom_id res chain seq x y z
N MET A 1 -29.30 -16.49 51.54
CA MET A 1 -27.85 -16.24 51.57
C MET A 1 -27.14 -17.19 50.60
N LEU A 2 -27.37 -17.04 49.29
CA LEU A 2 -26.58 -17.70 48.23
C LEU A 2 -27.06 -17.16 46.88
N ARG A 3 -26.12 -16.54 46.14
CA ARG A 3 -26.11 -16.15 44.72
C ARG A 3 -25.56 -14.74 44.60
N PHE A 4 -24.25 -14.62 44.42
CA PHE A 4 -23.60 -13.60 43.59
C PHE A 4 -22.12 -14.00 43.48
N ILE A 5 -21.79 -14.85 42.50
CA ILE A 5 -20.42 -15.03 42.02
C ILE A 5 -20.47 -14.93 40.50
N HIS A 6 -19.88 -13.82 40.03
CA HIS A 6 -19.19 -13.61 38.76
C HIS A 6 -19.88 -13.94 37.43
N ALA A 7 -20.25 -12.88 36.71
CA ALA A 7 -20.11 -12.82 35.26
C ALA A 7 -19.49 -11.46 34.89
N ALA A 8 -18.17 -11.34 35.03
CA ALA A 8 -17.42 -10.30 34.33
C ALA A 8 -17.19 -10.81 32.91
N GLN A 9 -18.16 -10.57 32.01
CA GLN A 9 -17.89 -10.62 30.57
C GLN A 9 -17.02 -9.42 30.24
N SER A 10 -15.74 -9.67 29.97
CA SER A 10 -14.85 -8.71 29.34
C SER A 10 -15.42 -8.36 27.96
N ILE A 11 -15.96 -7.15 27.83
CA ILE A 11 -16.30 -6.54 26.55
C ILE A 11 -14.97 -6.31 25.83
N LEU A 12 -14.56 -7.23 24.95
CA LEU A 12 -13.48 -6.96 24.00
C LEU A 12 -13.93 -5.80 23.11
N ILE A 13 -13.37 -4.62 23.34
CA ILE A 13 -13.60 -3.45 22.48
C ILE A 13 -12.98 -3.77 21.11
N LYS A 14 -13.83 -3.91 20.08
CA LYS A 14 -13.38 -4.01 18.69
C LYS A 14 -12.67 -2.72 18.32
N LYS A 15 -11.34 -2.73 18.20
CA LYS A 15 -10.61 -1.60 17.61
C LYS A 15 -10.73 -1.68 16.09
N THR A 16 -11.61 -0.86 15.52
CA THR A 16 -11.80 -0.72 14.07
C THR A 16 -10.91 0.36 13.46
N TYR A 17 -10.08 1.02 14.27
CA TYR A 17 -9.20 2.09 13.85
C TYR A 17 -7.80 1.93 14.44
N LEU A 18 -6.83 2.34 13.64
CA LEU A 18 -5.49 2.71 14.09
C LEU A 18 -5.51 4.23 14.32
N HIS A 19 -5.01 4.68 15.47
CA HIS A 19 -5.02 6.10 15.84
C HIS A 19 -3.60 6.60 15.95
N ASP A 20 -3.24 7.51 15.05
CA ASP A 20 -2.02 8.28 15.18
C ASP A 20 -2.23 9.36 16.25
N ARG A 21 -1.53 9.22 17.38
CA ARG A 21 -1.62 10.17 18.49
C ARG A 21 -0.88 11.47 18.22
N LYS A 22 0.08 11.48 17.28
CA LYS A 22 0.85 12.69 16.92
C LYS A 22 -0.04 13.63 16.08
N THR A 23 -0.78 13.09 15.12
CA THR A 23 -1.61 13.87 14.17
C THR A 23 -3.11 13.87 14.48
N ASP A 24 -3.55 13.06 15.45
CA ASP A 24 -4.95 12.74 15.73
C ASP A 24 -5.71 12.06 14.56
N LYS A 25 -4.99 11.63 13.50
CA LYS A 25 -5.58 10.94 12.36
C LYS A 25 -5.99 9.51 12.74
N LYS A 26 -7.16 9.10 12.25
CA LYS A 26 -7.68 7.73 12.41
C LYS A 26 -7.68 7.02 11.08
N PHE A 27 -7.09 5.84 11.04
CA PHE A 27 -7.03 4.98 9.88
C PHE A 27 -7.94 3.79 10.08
N ARG A 28 -8.82 3.56 9.12
CA ARG A 28 -9.83 2.52 9.22
C ARG A 28 -9.25 1.14 8.91
N LEU A 29 -9.51 0.20 9.80
CA LEU A 29 -9.20 -1.23 9.69
C LEU A 29 -10.47 -2.00 9.29
N ASN A 30 -10.34 -3.24 8.79
CA ASN A 30 -11.46 -4.15 8.46
C ASN A 30 -12.18 -3.89 7.13
N GLY A 31 -11.44 -3.59 6.07
CA GLY A 31 -12.04 -3.52 4.74
C GLY A 31 -12.10 -4.85 3.99
N VAL A 32 -11.49 -5.91 4.51
CA VAL A 32 -11.47 -7.23 3.86
C VAL A 32 -12.46 -8.17 4.54
N LYS A 33 -13.38 -8.74 3.76
CA LYS A 33 -14.28 -9.81 4.19
C LYS A 33 -13.72 -11.18 3.78
N GLU A 34 -13.79 -12.17 4.68
CA GLU A 34 -13.71 -13.58 4.27
C GLU A 34 -14.95 -13.88 3.41
N THR A 35 -14.75 -14.46 2.24
CA THR A 35 -15.89 -14.78 1.38
C THR A 35 -16.75 -15.86 2.02
N SER A 36 -18.05 -15.59 2.23
CA SER A 36 -19.04 -16.59 2.65
C SER A 36 -19.51 -17.47 1.48
N ARG A 37 -19.20 -17.05 0.24
CA ARG A 37 -19.65 -17.70 -1.00
C ARG A 37 -18.44 -18.23 -1.77
N MET A 38 -18.49 -19.51 -2.13
CA MET A 38 -17.59 -19.97 -3.18
C MET A 38 -17.91 -19.21 -4.47
N PRO A 39 -16.90 -18.71 -5.20
CA PRO A 39 -17.10 -18.01 -6.47
C PRO A 39 -18.02 -18.83 -7.38
N GLN A 40 -19.10 -18.22 -7.87
CA GLN A 40 -20.13 -18.94 -8.66
C GLN A 40 -19.58 -19.53 -9.96
N LYS A 41 -18.38 -19.10 -10.38
CA LYS A 41 -17.59 -19.73 -11.43
C LYS A 41 -16.30 -20.31 -10.84
N GLN A 42 -16.30 -21.62 -10.57
CA GLN A 42 -15.10 -22.44 -10.31
C GLN A 42 -14.01 -22.33 -11.42
N SER A 43 -14.26 -21.61 -12.50
CA SER A 43 -13.44 -21.55 -13.71
C SER A 43 -12.54 -20.31 -13.84
N LEU A 44 -12.65 -19.30 -12.96
CA LEU A 44 -11.94 -18.02 -13.15
C LEU A 44 -10.61 -17.93 -12.40
N HIS A 45 -10.40 -18.75 -11.37
CA HIS A 45 -9.19 -18.70 -10.56
C HIS A 45 -8.14 -19.62 -11.17
N LYS A 46 -7.42 -19.09 -12.15
CA LYS A 46 -6.23 -19.77 -12.65
C LYS A 46 -5.12 -19.55 -11.62
N ASP A 47 -4.53 -20.66 -11.23
CA ASP A 47 -3.38 -20.75 -10.34
C ASP A 47 -2.13 -20.16 -11.01
N PHE A 48 -1.47 -19.21 -10.33
CA PHE A 48 -0.25 -18.55 -10.80
C PHE A 48 0.94 -19.52 -10.92
N THR A 49 0.96 -20.66 -10.23
CA THR A 49 2.05 -21.66 -10.28
C THR A 49 2.43 -22.03 -11.73
N LYS A 50 1.44 -22.06 -12.63
CA LYS A 50 1.60 -22.39 -14.05
C LYS A 50 2.30 -21.30 -14.88
N TYR A 51 2.41 -20.10 -14.32
CA TYR A 51 2.97 -18.90 -14.95
C TYR A 51 4.30 -18.48 -14.31
N VAL A 52 4.81 -19.25 -13.35
CA VAL A 52 6.14 -19.04 -12.77
C VAL A 52 7.20 -19.21 -13.87
N LYS A 53 7.79 -18.10 -14.31
CA LYS A 53 8.83 -18.09 -15.37
C LYS A 53 10.23 -18.35 -14.84
N TYR A 54 10.53 -17.90 -13.63
CA TYR A 54 11.88 -17.91 -13.07
C TYR A 54 12.02 -18.99 -12.00
N LYS A 55 13.14 -19.69 -12.01
CA LYS A 55 13.58 -20.47 -10.84
C LYS A 55 14.06 -19.51 -9.77
N GLN A 56 14.05 -19.94 -8.50
CA GLN A 56 14.52 -19.13 -7.38
C GLN A 56 15.93 -18.55 -7.61
N SER A 57 16.84 -19.33 -8.19
CA SER A 57 18.22 -18.88 -8.51
C SER A 57 18.32 -17.87 -9.65
N GLN A 58 17.21 -17.54 -10.32
CA GLN A 58 17.14 -16.62 -11.46
C GLN A 58 16.36 -15.35 -11.13
N LEU A 59 15.76 -15.27 -9.93
CA LEU A 59 15.10 -14.07 -9.47
C LEU A 59 16.17 -13.02 -9.12
N PRO A 60 15.95 -11.73 -9.41
CA PRO A 60 16.85 -10.69 -8.96
C PRO A 60 16.75 -10.61 -7.43
N HIS A 61 17.75 -9.95 -6.83
CA HIS A 61 17.75 -9.71 -5.40
C HIS A 61 16.77 -8.61 -4.98
N LYS A 62 16.33 -7.77 -5.92
CA LYS A 62 15.45 -6.64 -5.68
C LYS A 62 14.53 -6.44 -6.87
N VAL A 63 13.29 -6.06 -6.59
CA VAL A 63 12.31 -5.58 -7.58
C VAL A 63 11.62 -4.38 -6.99
N ASP A 64 11.48 -3.31 -7.77
CA ASP A 64 10.75 -2.11 -7.37
C ASP A 64 9.83 -1.64 -8.50
N LEU A 65 8.53 -1.77 -8.30
CA LEU A 65 7.50 -1.39 -9.27
C LEU A 65 6.98 0.04 -9.01
N ARG A 66 7.44 0.73 -7.95
CA ARG A 66 7.00 2.08 -7.58
C ARG A 66 7.15 3.15 -8.68
N PRO A 67 8.16 3.13 -9.56
CA PRO A 67 8.28 4.13 -10.64
C PRO A 67 7.06 4.23 -11.56
N TRP A 68 6.25 3.16 -11.62
CA TRP A 68 5.04 3.07 -12.44
C TRP A 68 3.75 3.11 -11.62
N MET A 69 3.84 3.33 -10.31
CA MET A 69 2.67 3.51 -9.46
C MET A 69 2.13 4.95 -9.56
N THR A 70 0.82 5.11 -9.38
CA THR A 70 0.16 6.41 -9.25
C THR A 70 0.35 6.99 -7.84
N THR A 71 -0.09 8.24 -7.62
CA THR A 71 -0.10 8.90 -6.29
C THR A 71 -0.81 8.05 -5.25
N ILE A 72 -0.35 8.03 -4.00
CA ILE A 72 -0.96 7.19 -2.95
C ILE A 72 -2.40 7.62 -2.67
N GLU A 73 -3.26 6.62 -2.55
CA GLU A 73 -4.65 6.82 -2.20
C GLU A 73 -4.85 7.06 -0.70
N ASP A 74 -5.91 7.80 -0.35
CA ASP A 74 -6.42 7.89 1.01
C ASP A 74 -7.87 7.38 1.05
N GLN A 75 -8.08 6.21 1.65
CA GLN A 75 -9.41 5.62 1.83
C GLN A 75 -10.25 6.32 2.90
N SER A 76 -9.67 7.26 3.65
CA SER A 76 -10.35 8.01 4.71
C SER A 76 -11.07 7.08 5.72
N ASP A 77 -12.22 7.52 6.23
CA ASP A 77 -13.07 6.73 7.11
C ASP A 77 -14.05 5.82 6.32
N VAL A 78 -13.50 4.95 5.48
CA VAL A 78 -14.27 3.96 4.68
C VAL A 78 -13.57 2.61 4.71
N ASN A 79 -14.32 1.51 4.73
CA ASN A 79 -13.79 0.14 4.70
C ASN A 79 -13.40 -0.32 3.28
N SER A 80 -12.82 0.55 2.45
CA SER A 80 -12.63 0.32 1.00
C SER A 80 -11.24 -0.18 0.58
N CYS A 81 -10.43 -0.73 1.49
CA CYS A 81 -9.03 -1.09 1.22
C CYS A 81 -8.84 -2.00 -0.01
N THR A 82 -9.72 -2.99 -0.22
CA THR A 82 -9.70 -3.88 -1.39
C THR A 82 -9.83 -3.12 -2.70
N ALA A 83 -10.74 -2.14 -2.76
CA ALA A 83 -10.94 -1.29 -3.91
C ALA A 83 -9.76 -0.34 -4.17
N ASN A 84 -9.08 0.12 -3.12
CA ASN A 84 -7.90 0.98 -3.26
C ASN A 84 -6.69 0.17 -3.76
N ALA A 85 -6.45 -1.02 -3.21
CA ALA A 85 -5.39 -1.91 -3.69
C ALA A 85 -5.64 -2.33 -5.15
N MET A 86 -6.89 -2.63 -5.51
CA MET A 86 -7.27 -2.97 -6.87
C MET A 86 -7.13 -1.79 -7.84
N ALA A 87 -7.54 -0.58 -7.44
CA ALA A 87 -7.34 0.63 -8.25
C ALA A 87 -5.86 0.84 -8.55
N GLY A 88 -5.00 0.77 -7.53
CA GLY A 88 -3.54 0.88 -7.72
C GLY A 88 -2.96 -0.18 -8.65
N ALA A 89 -3.41 -1.44 -8.55
CA ALA A 89 -2.99 -2.50 -9.47
C ALA A 89 -3.42 -2.21 -10.92
N TYR A 90 -4.68 -1.81 -11.11
CA TYR A 90 -5.23 -1.49 -12.42
C TYR A 90 -4.50 -0.31 -13.07
N GLU A 91 -4.32 0.77 -12.32
CA GLU A 91 -3.67 2.00 -12.79
C GLU A 91 -2.20 1.77 -13.14
N TYR A 92 -1.48 1.00 -12.32
CA TYR A 92 -0.11 0.57 -12.61
C TYR A 92 -0.04 -0.16 -13.96
N LEU A 93 -0.89 -1.18 -14.16
CA LEU A 93 -0.88 -1.96 -15.40
C LEU A 93 -1.26 -1.12 -16.61
N ASN A 94 -2.24 -0.22 -16.45
CA ASN A 94 -2.59 0.71 -17.53
C ASN A 94 -1.42 1.65 -17.85
N TYR A 95 -0.75 2.20 -16.84
CA TYR A 95 0.38 3.10 -17.07
C TYR A 95 1.54 2.37 -17.74
N LYS A 96 1.85 1.13 -17.32
CA LYS A 96 2.83 0.27 -18.00
C LYS A 96 2.47 -0.02 -19.44
N ALA A 97 1.20 -0.32 -19.74
CA ALA A 97 0.76 -0.69 -21.08
C ALA A 97 0.66 0.49 -22.04
N THR A 98 0.19 1.64 -21.55
CA THR A 98 -0.24 2.75 -22.41
C THR A 98 0.59 4.01 -22.26
N ASN A 99 1.48 4.07 -21.27
CA ASN A 99 2.16 5.28 -20.82
C ASN A 99 1.20 6.44 -20.46
N ARG A 100 -0.05 6.10 -20.10
CA ARG A 100 -1.06 7.06 -19.63
C ARG A 100 -1.44 6.74 -18.19
N LYS A 101 -1.32 7.71 -17.31
CA LYS A 101 -1.85 7.60 -15.94
C LYS A 101 -3.37 7.72 -15.99
N LEU A 102 -4.05 6.79 -15.33
CA LEU A 102 -5.49 6.85 -15.07
C LEU A 102 -5.70 7.00 -13.57
N ASP A 103 -6.89 7.48 -13.23
CA ASP A 103 -7.41 7.56 -11.86
C ASP A 103 -8.81 6.94 -11.90
N VAL A 104 -8.92 5.70 -11.41
CA VAL A 104 -10.14 4.88 -11.52
C VAL A 104 -10.97 4.98 -10.24
N SER A 105 -12.30 4.99 -10.39
CA SER A 105 -13.20 5.24 -9.28
C SER A 105 -13.18 4.12 -8.24
N ARG A 106 -12.55 4.38 -7.11
CA ARG A 106 -12.47 3.45 -5.99
C ARG A 106 -13.85 3.17 -5.38
N LEU A 107 -14.74 4.17 -5.35
CA LEU A 107 -16.11 3.94 -4.86
C LEU A 107 -16.97 3.14 -5.84
N PHE A 108 -16.70 3.21 -7.15
CA PHE A 108 -17.36 2.35 -8.12
C PHE A 108 -16.94 0.89 -7.92
N ILE A 109 -15.63 0.64 -7.81
CA ILE A 109 -15.09 -0.69 -7.49
C ILE A 109 -15.71 -1.19 -6.19
N TYR A 110 -15.64 -0.38 -5.12
CA TYR A 110 -16.06 -0.78 -3.79
C TYR A 110 -17.57 -1.05 -3.67
N TYR A 111 -18.42 -0.25 -4.33
CA TYR A 111 -19.86 -0.48 -4.34
C TYR A 111 -20.20 -1.82 -5.02
N ASN A 112 -19.64 -2.06 -6.20
CA ASN A 112 -19.98 -3.25 -6.98
C ASN A 112 -19.38 -4.53 -6.39
N ALA A 113 -18.18 -4.47 -5.79
CA ALA A 113 -17.60 -5.57 -5.03
C ALA A 113 -18.51 -6.01 -3.88
N ARG A 114 -19.04 -5.06 -3.10
CA ARG A 114 -19.98 -5.39 -2.02
C ARG A 114 -21.27 -6.01 -2.53
N ILE A 115 -21.81 -5.53 -3.64
CA ILE A 115 -23.01 -6.15 -4.26
C ILE A 115 -22.78 -7.64 -4.57
N LYS A 116 -21.56 -8.04 -4.94
CA LYS A 116 -21.20 -9.45 -5.20
C LYS A 116 -21.14 -10.28 -3.91
N ASP A 117 -20.63 -9.70 -2.82
CA ASP A 117 -20.52 -10.36 -1.51
C ASP A 117 -21.86 -10.48 -0.77
N LEU A 118 -22.87 -9.64 -1.09
CA LEU A 118 -24.13 -9.61 -0.35
C LEU A 118 -24.97 -10.87 -0.52
N ASP A 119 -25.61 -11.29 0.58
CA ASP A 119 -26.64 -12.32 0.54
C ASP A 119 -27.97 -11.84 -0.05
N GLU A 120 -28.81 -12.79 -0.48
CA GLU A 120 -30.15 -12.45 -0.99
C GLU A 120 -30.92 -11.67 0.07
N ASN A 121 -31.39 -10.47 -0.30
CA ASN A 121 -32.12 -9.49 0.54
C ASN A 121 -31.29 -8.64 1.50
N GLU A 122 -29.96 -8.71 1.47
CA GLU A 122 -29.13 -7.78 2.23
C GLU A 122 -29.03 -6.40 1.56
N ARG A 123 -28.72 -5.38 2.37
CA ARG A 123 -28.50 -4.01 1.89
C ARG A 123 -27.00 -3.73 1.88
N VAL A 124 -26.54 -2.94 0.91
CA VAL A 124 -25.15 -2.44 0.90
C VAL A 124 -24.90 -1.56 2.12
N THR A 125 -23.93 -1.96 2.92
CA THR A 125 -23.37 -1.24 4.06
C THR A 125 -21.85 -1.15 3.93
N ASP A 126 -21.23 -0.25 4.69
CA ASP A 126 -19.77 -0.02 4.68
C ASP A 126 -19.05 -1.04 5.57
N GLU A 127 -18.99 -2.29 5.11
CA GLU A 127 -18.49 -3.44 5.89
C GLU A 127 -17.27 -4.12 5.26
N GLY A 128 -16.69 -3.53 4.21
CA GLY A 128 -15.64 -4.17 3.43
C GLY A 128 -16.16 -5.05 2.31
N SER A 129 -15.25 -5.55 1.49
CA SER A 129 -15.50 -6.56 0.46
C SER A 129 -14.39 -7.60 0.45
N SER A 130 -14.60 -8.73 -0.21
CA SER A 130 -13.55 -9.71 -0.48
C SER A 130 -12.72 -9.29 -1.71
N ILE A 131 -11.44 -9.69 -1.77
CA ILE A 131 -10.61 -9.46 -2.97
C ILE A 131 -11.20 -10.21 -4.19
N PRO A 132 -11.64 -11.48 -4.07
CA PRO A 132 -12.30 -12.18 -5.18
C PRO A 132 -13.54 -11.46 -5.72
N ALA A 133 -14.43 -10.96 -4.86
CA ALA A 133 -15.61 -10.20 -5.31
C ALA A 133 -15.22 -8.88 -6.00
N THR A 134 -14.13 -8.27 -5.55
CA THR A 134 -13.57 -7.07 -6.18
C THR A 134 -13.09 -7.38 -7.60
N ILE A 135 -12.33 -8.46 -7.79
CA ILE A 135 -11.90 -8.96 -9.10
C ILE A 135 -13.11 -9.28 -9.97
N GLU A 136 -14.05 -10.09 -9.49
CA GLU A 136 -15.23 -10.51 -10.26
C GLU A 136 -16.07 -9.30 -10.71
N SER A 137 -16.16 -8.26 -9.87
CA SER A 137 -16.84 -7.02 -10.23
C SER A 137 -16.16 -6.30 -11.39
N MET A 138 -14.83 -6.26 -11.42
CA MET A 138 -14.05 -5.59 -12.47
C MET A 138 -13.89 -6.42 -13.74
N GLU A 139 -13.95 -7.75 -13.65
CA GLU A 139 -14.06 -8.61 -14.83
C GLU A 139 -15.43 -8.47 -15.50
N GLY A 140 -16.50 -8.37 -14.72
CA GLY A 140 -17.87 -8.34 -15.23
C GLY A 140 -18.38 -6.95 -15.63
N LEU A 141 -17.94 -5.90 -14.93
CA LEU A 141 -18.46 -4.53 -15.09
C LEU A 141 -17.39 -3.51 -15.49
N GLY A 142 -16.10 -3.83 -15.26
CA GLY A 142 -15.00 -2.88 -15.40
C GLY A 142 -15.00 -1.80 -14.32
N VAL A 143 -14.43 -0.64 -14.63
CA VAL A 143 -14.38 0.52 -13.71
C VAL A 143 -14.46 1.86 -14.45
N CYS A 144 -15.23 2.81 -13.94
CA CYS A 144 -15.21 4.17 -14.50
C CYS A 144 -14.12 5.03 -13.88
N LEU A 145 -13.78 6.16 -14.50
CA LEU A 145 -12.83 7.12 -13.93
C LEU A 145 -13.35 7.74 -12.62
N GLU A 146 -12.44 8.05 -11.70
CA GLU A 146 -12.72 8.71 -10.42
C GLU A 146 -13.39 10.08 -10.65
N SER A 147 -13.05 10.78 -11.74
CA SER A 147 -13.71 12.03 -12.14
C SER A 147 -15.21 11.88 -12.44
N LEU A 148 -15.65 10.70 -12.90
CA LEU A 148 -17.06 10.41 -13.18
C LEU A 148 -17.81 9.94 -11.93
N TRP A 149 -17.13 9.22 -11.02
CA TRP A 149 -17.68 8.82 -9.73
C TRP A 149 -16.73 9.14 -8.55
N PRO A 150 -16.63 10.42 -8.14
CA PRO A 150 -15.60 10.86 -7.19
C PRO A 150 -15.71 10.28 -5.79
N TYR A 151 -14.54 10.06 -5.18
CA TYR A 151 -14.34 9.61 -3.82
C TYR A 151 -14.93 10.60 -2.82
N SER A 152 -16.08 10.22 -2.27
CA SER A 152 -16.80 11.02 -1.29
C SER A 152 -17.50 10.06 -0.33
N ILE A 153 -17.20 10.18 0.96
CA ILE A 153 -17.77 9.34 2.03
C ILE A 153 -19.31 9.30 1.95
N LYS A 154 -19.96 10.40 1.55
CA LYS A 154 -21.43 10.48 1.37
C LYS A 154 -21.98 9.54 0.28
N LYS A 155 -21.14 9.04 -0.62
CA LYS A 155 -21.51 8.16 -1.74
C LYS A 155 -21.18 6.70 -1.50
N VAL A 156 -20.59 6.34 -0.36
CA VAL A 156 -20.11 4.97 -0.08
C VAL A 156 -21.20 3.93 -0.33
N ASN A 157 -22.43 4.15 0.15
CA ASN A 157 -23.54 3.19 -0.04
C ASN A 157 -24.50 3.60 -1.18
N VAL A 158 -24.14 4.60 -1.98
CA VAL A 158 -24.98 5.10 -3.08
C VAL A 158 -24.60 4.37 -4.36
N LYS A 159 -25.61 3.81 -5.03
CA LYS A 159 -25.42 3.17 -6.34
C LYS A 159 -24.85 4.18 -7.36
N PRO A 160 -23.75 3.85 -8.05
CA PRO A 160 -23.25 4.66 -9.16
C PRO A 160 -24.33 4.92 -10.22
N LYS A 161 -24.21 6.04 -10.92
CA LYS A 161 -25.14 6.40 -12.01
C LYS A 161 -24.95 5.44 -13.19
N LYS A 162 -25.98 5.31 -14.03
CA LYS A 162 -25.95 4.49 -15.25
C LYS A 162 -24.73 4.80 -16.13
N GLN A 163 -24.41 6.08 -16.31
CA GLN A 163 -23.26 6.56 -17.07
C GLN A 163 -21.92 6.02 -16.55
N CYS A 164 -21.80 5.76 -15.24
CA CYS A 164 -20.60 5.14 -14.66
C CYS A 164 -20.45 3.70 -15.16
N TYR A 165 -21.54 2.94 -15.21
CA TYR A 165 -21.51 1.57 -15.72
C TYR A 165 -21.21 1.53 -17.23
N GLU A 166 -21.81 2.43 -18.01
CA GLU A 166 -21.54 2.54 -19.45
C GLU A 166 -20.06 2.88 -19.72
N ALA A 167 -19.47 3.81 -18.96
CA ALA A 167 -18.06 4.15 -19.09
C ALA A 167 -17.12 3.05 -18.56
N ALA A 168 -17.59 2.21 -17.64
CA ALA A 168 -16.79 1.17 -17.02
C ALA A 168 -16.45 0.02 -17.99
N GLU A 169 -17.30 -0.21 -19.00
CA GLU A 169 -17.11 -1.27 -20.01
C GLU A 169 -15.80 -1.11 -20.81
N GLU A 170 -15.26 0.11 -20.91
CA GLU A 170 -13.98 0.38 -21.57
C GLU A 170 -12.76 -0.09 -20.75
N TYR A 171 -12.92 -0.27 -19.44
CA TYR A 171 -11.83 -0.48 -18.50
C TYR A 171 -12.04 -1.76 -17.67
N THR A 172 -11.86 -2.91 -18.32
CA THR A 172 -12.08 -4.23 -17.70
C THR A 172 -10.79 -4.99 -17.44
N ILE A 173 -10.85 -5.89 -16.45
CA ILE A 173 -9.84 -6.93 -16.23
C ILE A 173 -10.25 -8.15 -17.06
N THR A 174 -9.30 -8.77 -17.74
CA THR A 174 -9.55 -9.97 -18.56
C THR A 174 -8.85 -11.22 -18.04
N GLU A 175 -7.87 -11.05 -17.15
CA GLU A 175 -7.20 -12.17 -16.48
C GLU A 175 -6.67 -11.71 -15.12
N ALA A 176 -7.11 -12.39 -14.06
CA ALA A 176 -6.56 -12.32 -12.71
C ALA A 176 -6.22 -13.74 -12.22
N LEU A 177 -5.18 -13.85 -11.41
CA LEU A 177 -4.60 -15.12 -10.94
C LEU A 177 -4.47 -15.08 -9.42
N GLU A 178 -4.74 -16.21 -8.78
CA GLU A 178 -4.40 -16.41 -7.36
C GLU A 178 -2.90 -16.71 -7.28
N VAL A 179 -2.21 -16.06 -6.36
CA VAL A 179 -0.77 -16.25 -6.12
C VAL A 179 -0.63 -17.03 -4.82
N ASP A 180 0.08 -18.15 -4.83
CA ASP A 180 0.28 -18.88 -3.58
C ASP A 180 1.06 -18.01 -2.59
N ILE A 181 0.70 -18.13 -1.31
CA ILE A 181 1.43 -17.54 -0.19
C ILE A 181 2.72 -18.35 0.02
N ASP A 182 3.65 -18.12 -0.89
CA ASP A 182 4.99 -18.69 -0.99
C ASP A 182 5.96 -17.62 -1.48
N ILE A 183 7.15 -17.59 -0.88
CA ILE A 183 8.14 -16.55 -1.17
C ILE A 183 8.56 -16.53 -2.64
N ASN A 184 8.73 -17.70 -3.27
CA ASN A 184 9.23 -17.79 -4.63
C ASN A 184 8.14 -17.39 -5.63
N GLU A 185 6.89 -17.77 -5.38
CA GLU A 185 5.77 -17.38 -6.23
C GLU A 185 5.52 -15.88 -6.19
N MET A 186 5.46 -15.31 -4.98
CA MET A 186 5.26 -13.87 -4.83
C MET A 186 6.41 -13.07 -5.45
N LYS A 187 7.67 -13.47 -5.21
CA LYS A 187 8.82 -12.83 -5.85
C LYS A 187 8.80 -13.00 -7.37
N SER A 188 8.42 -14.17 -7.88
CA SER A 188 8.30 -14.43 -9.32
C SER A 188 7.21 -13.59 -9.97
N CYS A 189 6.08 -13.40 -9.29
CA CYS A 189 4.99 -12.53 -9.75
C CYS A 189 5.45 -11.07 -9.88
N LEU A 190 6.08 -10.54 -8.83
CA LEU A 190 6.61 -9.18 -8.83
C LEU A 190 7.73 -8.99 -9.85
N ALA A 191 8.64 -9.96 -9.96
CA ALA A 191 9.72 -9.97 -10.94
C ALA A 191 9.23 -10.01 -12.39
N GLN A 192 8.05 -10.59 -12.65
CA GLN A 192 7.39 -10.52 -13.95
C GLN A 192 6.68 -9.18 -14.20
N GLY A 193 6.80 -8.23 -13.27
CA GLY A 193 6.22 -6.89 -13.36
C GLY A 193 4.76 -6.80 -12.93
N PHE A 194 4.24 -7.80 -12.23
CA PHE A 194 2.84 -7.81 -11.77
C PHE A 194 2.74 -7.57 -10.26
N PRO A 195 2.10 -6.46 -9.82
CA PRO A 195 1.77 -6.23 -8.43
C PRO A 195 0.81 -7.30 -7.87
N ILE A 196 0.83 -7.47 -6.54
CA ILE A 196 0.01 -8.46 -5.85
C ILE A 196 -0.90 -7.74 -4.85
N ILE A 197 -2.21 -7.84 -5.03
CA ILE A 197 -3.20 -7.45 -4.03
C ILE A 197 -3.15 -8.49 -2.92
N ILE A 198 -2.86 -8.05 -1.69
CA ILE A 198 -2.67 -8.93 -0.54
C ILE A 198 -3.67 -8.59 0.58
N GLY A 199 -4.17 -9.62 1.27
CA GLY A 199 -4.93 -9.49 2.52
C GLY A 199 -4.03 -9.77 3.72
N LEU A 200 -3.84 -8.78 4.60
CA LEU A 200 -3.03 -8.92 5.81
C LEU A 200 -3.89 -8.76 7.08
N ASN A 201 -3.70 -9.66 8.03
CA ASN A 201 -4.17 -9.49 9.39
C ASN A 201 -3.21 -8.54 10.12
N LEU A 202 -3.66 -7.33 10.45
CA LEU A 202 -2.83 -6.32 11.14
C LEU A 202 -2.95 -6.43 12.67
N TYR A 203 -1.82 -6.34 13.38
CA TYR A 203 -1.71 -6.46 14.85
C TYR A 203 -1.20 -5.17 15.50
N SER A 204 -1.32 -5.02 16.83
CA SER A 204 -0.97 -3.76 17.53
C SER A 204 0.43 -3.25 17.26
N SER A 205 1.35 -4.16 17.03
CA SER A 205 2.70 -3.96 16.52
C SER A 205 2.75 -3.18 15.19
N PHE A 206 1.80 -3.35 14.27
CA PHE A 206 1.71 -2.61 13.01
C PHE A 206 1.58 -1.09 13.21
N ASP A 207 1.11 -0.63 14.37
CA ASP A 207 1.02 0.81 14.67
C ASP A 207 2.42 1.47 14.68
N LYS A 208 3.49 0.69 14.86
CA LYS A 208 4.87 1.17 14.77
C LYS A 208 5.31 1.51 13.33
N ALA A 209 4.62 0.96 12.33
CA ALA A 209 4.93 1.22 10.93
C ALA A 209 4.50 2.63 10.46
N MET A 210 3.75 3.39 11.27
CA MET A 210 3.21 4.70 10.89
C MET A 210 4.28 5.73 10.48
N GLU A 211 5.50 5.62 10.99
CA GLU A 211 6.53 6.65 10.80
C GLU A 211 7.48 6.30 9.65
N LYS A 212 8.09 5.12 9.68
CA LYS A 212 9.07 4.70 8.67
C LYS A 212 8.57 3.61 7.71
N GLY A 213 7.31 3.20 7.84
CA GLY A 213 6.76 2.08 7.07
C GLY A 213 7.28 0.70 7.49
N ILE A 214 8.20 0.59 8.44
CA ILE A 214 8.78 -0.71 8.85
C ILE A 214 7.75 -1.52 9.63
N VAL A 215 7.32 -2.66 9.09
CA VAL A 215 6.32 -3.52 9.74
C VAL A 215 7.00 -4.55 10.64
N PRO A 216 6.80 -4.50 11.97
CA PRO A 216 7.32 -5.51 12.87
C PRO A 216 6.52 -6.81 12.78
N MET A 217 7.18 -7.93 13.11
CA MET A 217 6.47 -9.20 13.35
C MET A 217 5.54 -9.08 14.56
N PRO A 218 4.34 -9.67 14.50
CA PRO A 218 3.40 -9.63 15.61
C PRO A 218 3.90 -10.48 16.79
N ILE A 219 3.58 -10.05 18.02
CA ILE A 219 3.88 -10.82 19.23
C ILE A 219 2.69 -11.73 19.59
N LYS A 220 2.95 -12.87 20.24
CA LYS A 220 1.95 -13.93 20.47
C LYS A 220 0.73 -13.46 21.27
N GLU A 221 0.88 -12.41 22.06
CA GLU A 221 -0.13 -11.86 22.96
C GLU A 221 -1.15 -10.94 22.26
N GLU A 222 -0.99 -10.63 20.96
CA GLU A 222 -1.80 -9.63 20.24
C GLU A 222 -3.17 -10.14 19.74
N ILE A 223 -3.70 -11.19 20.39
CA ILE A 223 -4.88 -11.98 20.00
C ILE A 223 -6.17 -11.15 19.82
N SER A 224 -6.27 -9.97 20.43
CA SER A 224 -7.49 -9.14 20.35
C SER A 224 -7.70 -8.48 18.98
N ARG A 225 -6.63 -8.15 18.25
CA ARG A 225 -6.71 -7.45 16.96
C ARG A 225 -6.83 -8.39 15.77
N SER A 226 -6.28 -9.60 15.85
CA SER A 226 -6.31 -10.57 14.75
C SER A 226 -7.71 -10.89 14.23
N LYS A 227 -8.73 -10.85 15.09
CA LYS A 227 -10.12 -11.14 14.72
C LYS A 227 -10.78 -10.07 13.85
N HIS A 228 -10.21 -8.87 13.81
CA HIS A 228 -10.75 -7.69 13.13
C HIS A 228 -9.59 -6.79 12.65
N GLY A 229 -8.55 -7.39 12.09
CA GLY A 229 -7.36 -6.68 11.60
C GLY A 229 -7.17 -6.77 10.10
N SER A 230 -8.09 -7.40 9.37
CA SER A 230 -7.88 -7.71 7.95
C SER A 230 -7.92 -6.45 7.09
N HIS A 231 -6.84 -6.20 6.36
CA HIS A 231 -6.63 -5.01 5.53
C HIS A 231 -6.00 -5.42 4.20
N ALA A 232 -6.48 -4.85 3.10
CA ALA A 232 -5.93 -5.12 1.78
C ALA A 232 -4.92 -4.04 1.38
N LEU A 233 -3.77 -4.48 0.88
CA LEU A 233 -2.69 -3.63 0.39
C LEU A 233 -2.19 -4.14 -0.97
N LEU A 234 -1.25 -3.42 -1.58
CA LEU A 234 -0.68 -3.81 -2.86
C LEU A 234 0.84 -4.00 -2.72
N ALA A 235 1.31 -5.25 -2.78
CA ALA A 235 2.73 -5.54 -2.89
C ALA A 235 3.24 -5.10 -4.27
N SER A 236 4.33 -4.34 -4.26
CA SER A 236 4.86 -3.60 -5.39
C SER A 236 6.36 -3.80 -5.57
N GLY A 237 6.96 -4.76 -4.87
CA GLY A 237 8.38 -5.02 -4.94
C GLY A 237 8.88 -5.84 -3.76
N TYR A 238 10.18 -6.12 -3.74
CA TYR A 238 10.87 -6.77 -2.64
C TYR A 238 12.36 -6.42 -2.64
N SER A 239 13.01 -6.63 -1.50
CA SER A 239 14.47 -6.54 -1.34
C SER A 239 14.96 -7.70 -0.48
N ASP A 240 15.89 -8.50 -1.03
CA ASP A 240 16.55 -9.57 -0.29
C ASP A 240 17.53 -9.04 0.75
N LYS A 241 18.15 -7.87 0.55
CA LYS A 241 18.97 -7.23 1.57
C LYS A 241 18.15 -6.93 2.83
N SER A 242 16.94 -6.41 2.63
CA SER A 242 16.02 -6.08 3.71
C SER A 242 15.10 -7.23 4.13
N GLN A 243 15.12 -8.38 3.44
CA GLN A 243 14.21 -9.51 3.68
C GLN A 243 12.73 -9.07 3.79
N ALA A 244 12.31 -8.14 2.92
CA ALA A 244 11.00 -7.50 3.00
C ALA A 244 10.37 -7.23 1.63
N PHE A 245 9.05 -7.27 1.59
CA PHE A 245 8.24 -6.80 0.48
C PHE A 245 7.98 -5.29 0.61
N ILE A 246 8.02 -4.59 -0.52
CA ILE A 246 7.63 -3.18 -0.63
C ILE A 246 6.13 -3.13 -0.89
N VAL A 247 5.36 -2.59 0.04
CA VAL A 247 3.90 -2.64 0.03
C VAL A 247 3.31 -1.25 0.03
N ARG A 248 2.44 -0.98 -0.94
CA ARG A 248 1.69 0.26 -1.07
C ARG A 248 0.44 0.21 -0.20
N ASN A 249 0.29 1.18 0.70
CA ASN A 249 -0.91 1.34 1.51
C ASN A 249 -1.89 2.35 0.86
N SER A 250 -3.04 2.58 1.51
CA SER A 250 -4.09 3.49 1.04
C SER A 250 -4.56 4.45 2.13
N TRP A 251 -3.61 4.98 2.90
CA TRP A 251 -3.83 5.87 4.04
C TRP A 251 -3.24 7.28 3.85
N GLY A 252 -2.95 7.64 2.60
CA GLY A 252 -2.30 8.89 2.20
C GLY A 252 -0.77 8.82 2.28
N GLU A 253 -0.12 9.78 1.62
CA GLU A 253 1.35 9.88 1.53
C GLU A 253 2.01 10.18 2.87
N GLU A 254 1.30 10.83 3.79
CA GLU A 254 1.82 11.15 5.13
C GLU A 254 1.94 9.94 6.07
N TRP A 255 1.48 8.76 5.65
CA TRP A 255 1.56 7.54 6.46
C TRP A 255 2.74 6.66 6.02
N GLY A 256 3.50 6.15 6.98
CA GLY A 256 4.64 5.27 6.70
C GLY A 256 5.72 6.00 5.91
N ASP A 257 6.42 5.27 5.03
CA ASP A 257 7.36 5.88 4.10
C ASP A 257 6.62 6.34 2.83
N LYS A 258 6.15 7.58 2.83
CA LYS A 258 5.45 8.21 1.69
C LYS A 258 4.25 7.36 1.20
N GLY A 259 3.49 6.79 2.13
CA GLY A 259 2.36 5.90 1.85
C GLY A 259 2.71 4.42 1.67
N TYR A 260 3.99 4.06 1.75
CA TYR A 260 4.48 2.68 1.66
C TYR A 260 4.87 2.11 3.02
N CYS A 261 4.88 0.78 3.08
CA CYS A 261 5.44 0.02 4.18
C CYS A 261 6.27 -1.17 3.69
N TYR A 262 7.12 -1.68 4.57
CA TYR A 262 8.07 -2.75 4.33
C TYR A 262 7.68 -3.94 5.20
N VAL A 263 7.11 -4.97 4.56
CA VAL A 263 6.54 -6.14 5.23
C VAL A 263 7.54 -7.30 5.20
N PRO A 264 8.00 -7.82 6.35
CA PRO A 264 8.96 -8.92 6.38
C PRO A 264 8.49 -10.15 5.60
N TYR A 265 9.42 -10.87 4.97
CA TYR A 265 9.12 -12.11 4.26
C TYR A 265 8.37 -13.12 5.14
N ASP A 266 8.80 -13.28 6.39
CA ASP A 266 8.15 -14.18 7.36
C ASP A 266 6.72 -13.77 7.71
N TYR A 267 6.40 -12.48 7.64
CA TYR A 267 5.04 -11.98 7.81
C TYR A 267 4.20 -12.36 6.59
N MET A 268 4.71 -12.00 5.40
CA MET A 268 3.98 -12.13 4.15
C MET A 268 3.71 -13.59 3.77
N THR A 269 4.63 -14.50 4.12
CA THR A 269 4.57 -15.92 3.76
C THR A 269 3.90 -16.79 4.83
N ASN A 270 3.45 -16.20 5.92
CA ASN A 270 2.71 -16.90 6.96
C ASN A 270 1.20 -16.85 6.66
N LYS A 271 0.60 -18.00 6.34
CA LYS A 271 -0.84 -18.13 6.00
C LYS A 271 -1.82 -17.70 7.10
N GLY A 272 -1.35 -17.54 8.35
CA GLY A 272 -2.14 -16.98 9.44
C GLY A 272 -2.10 -15.45 9.50
N LEU A 273 -1.14 -14.82 8.83
CA LEU A 273 -0.90 -13.38 8.83
C LEU A 273 -1.24 -12.74 7.48
N CYS A 274 -0.88 -13.41 6.38
CA CYS A 274 -1.36 -13.13 5.03
C CYS A 274 -2.38 -14.21 4.67
N ASN A 275 -3.60 -13.82 4.30
CA ASN A 275 -4.70 -14.78 4.08
C ASN A 275 -5.18 -14.85 2.63
N ASP A 276 -4.75 -13.91 1.79
CA ASP A 276 -5.22 -13.81 0.42
C ASP A 276 -4.19 -13.08 -0.45
N ALA A 277 -3.94 -13.56 -1.67
CA ALA A 277 -2.98 -12.97 -2.59
C ALA A 277 -3.41 -13.17 -4.05
N TRP A 278 -3.59 -12.05 -4.76
CA TRP A 278 -4.07 -12.04 -6.14
C TRP A 278 -3.27 -11.09 -6.99
N THR A 279 -3.11 -11.42 -8.26
CA THR A 279 -2.56 -10.50 -9.25
C THR A 279 -3.51 -10.31 -10.43
N VAL A 280 -3.51 -9.11 -10.98
CA VAL A 280 -4.17 -8.80 -12.25
C VAL A 280 -3.10 -8.95 -13.34
N LYS A 281 -3.31 -9.88 -14.27
CA LYS A 281 -2.32 -10.17 -15.31
C LYS A 281 -2.63 -9.41 -16.61
N LYS A 282 -3.91 -9.25 -16.95
CA LYS A 282 -4.29 -8.65 -18.24
C LYS A 282 -5.48 -7.71 -18.11
N LEU A 283 -5.33 -6.51 -18.67
CA LEU A 283 -6.41 -5.56 -18.90
C LEU A 283 -6.98 -5.74 -20.31
N ALA A 284 -8.20 -5.27 -20.56
CA ALA A 284 -8.75 -5.27 -21.92
C ALA A 284 -8.06 -4.30 -22.89
N VAL A 285 -7.18 -3.42 -22.38
CA VAL A 285 -6.36 -2.53 -23.19
C VAL A 285 -5.20 -3.33 -23.80
N ASP A 286 -5.02 -3.27 -25.13
CA ASP A 286 -4.12 -4.16 -25.87
C ASP A 286 -2.61 -3.95 -25.58
N ASP A 287 -1.95 -5.10 -25.40
CA ASP A 287 -0.53 -5.51 -25.35
C ASP A 287 0.48 -4.84 -24.38
N MET A 288 0.83 -5.55 -23.31
CA MET A 288 2.01 -5.29 -22.46
C MET A 288 3.19 -6.15 -22.93
N GLY A 289 4.26 -5.50 -23.42
CA GLY A 289 5.56 -6.14 -23.61
C GLY A 289 6.20 -6.45 -22.26
N THR A 290 6.35 -7.74 -21.93
CA THR A 290 6.91 -8.19 -20.65
C THR A 290 8.41 -8.43 -20.76
N ASP A 291 9.21 -7.56 -20.15
CA ASP A 291 10.37 -7.89 -19.31
C ASP A 291 10.86 -6.58 -18.69
N VAL A 292 10.92 -6.50 -17.35
CA VAL A 292 11.35 -5.29 -16.61
C VAL A 292 12.42 -5.71 -15.62
N TRP A 293 13.65 -5.24 -15.84
CA TRP A 293 14.72 -5.26 -14.84
C TRP A 293 15.43 -3.91 -14.88
N GLU A 294 15.64 -3.32 -13.72
CA GLU A 294 16.58 -2.21 -13.52
C GLU A 294 17.50 -2.60 -12.36
N ASP A 295 18.79 -2.75 -12.66
CA ASP A 295 19.86 -2.91 -11.68
C ASP A 295 20.17 -1.52 -11.10
N GLU A 296 19.43 -1.08 -10.08
CA GLU A 296 19.79 0.13 -9.32
C GLU A 296 20.01 -0.18 -7.83
N ASP A 297 21.05 0.47 -7.31
CA ASP A 297 21.82 0.20 -6.10
C ASP A 297 21.01 -0.27 -4.87
N ASP A 298 21.64 -1.19 -4.14
CA ASP A 298 21.05 -1.99 -3.07
C ASP A 298 20.91 -1.21 -1.75
N VAL A 299 19.90 -0.34 -1.69
CA VAL A 299 19.54 0.43 -0.49
C VAL A 299 18.85 -0.49 0.54
N ASN A 300 19.33 -0.47 1.79
CA ASN A 300 18.74 -1.21 2.89
C ASN A 300 17.60 -0.39 3.52
N TYR A 301 16.36 -0.87 3.46
CA TYR A 301 15.19 -0.18 4.02
C TYR A 301 15.04 -0.37 5.55
N LEU A 302 15.91 -1.15 6.19
CA LEU A 302 15.79 -1.55 7.61
C LEU A 302 16.89 -1.03 8.53
N GLU A 303 17.92 -0.36 8.02
CA GLU A 303 18.92 0.31 8.87
C GLU A 303 18.40 1.71 9.18
N ASP A 304 18.13 1.94 10.47
CA ASP A 304 17.93 3.27 11.02
C ASP A 304 19.28 4.02 10.90
N ASP A 305 19.28 5.20 10.28
CA ASP A 305 20.42 6.13 10.33
C ASP A 305 20.67 6.50 11.81
N GLU A 306 21.58 5.77 12.45
CA GLU A 306 22.32 6.23 13.61
C GLU A 306 23.72 6.64 13.13
N GLU A 307 24.04 7.91 13.43
CA GLU A 307 25.38 8.53 13.48
C GLU A 307 26.01 8.98 12.15
N ASP A 308 26.03 10.31 11.96
CA ASP A 308 27.13 11.08 11.35
C ASP A 308 27.03 12.55 11.86
N GLU A 309 27.38 12.76 13.13
CA GLU A 309 27.88 14.06 13.62
C GLU A 309 29.31 13.82 14.11
N GLU A 310 30.29 13.79 13.19
CA GLU A 310 31.71 13.84 13.53
C GLU A 310 32.27 15.26 13.27
N GLU A 311 32.53 15.93 14.40
CA GLU A 311 33.71 16.72 14.75
C GLU A 311 34.26 17.76 13.75
N GLU A 312 33.97 19.05 14.00
CA GLU A 312 34.83 20.16 13.59
C GLU A 312 35.93 20.35 14.64
N ASP A 313 37.14 19.88 14.32
CA ASP A 313 38.38 20.13 15.07
C ASP A 313 38.95 21.53 14.77
N ASP A 314 39.59 22.06 15.83
CA ASP A 314 40.24 23.35 16.02
C ASP A 314 41.19 23.81 14.90
N ASP A 315 41.13 25.11 14.56
CA ASP A 315 42.25 25.88 14.01
C ASP A 315 42.33 27.25 14.72
N ASP A 316 42.88 27.24 15.94
CA ASP A 316 43.50 28.40 16.58
C ASP A 316 44.95 28.53 16.06
N ALA A 317 45.24 29.61 15.35
CA ALA A 317 46.61 30.04 15.08
C ALA A 317 46.73 31.57 15.24
N ASP A 318 47.21 31.94 16.43
CA ASP A 318 47.71 33.25 16.84
C ASP A 318 48.69 33.87 15.83
N ILE A 319 48.49 35.15 15.50
CA ILE A 319 49.57 36.08 15.16
C ILE A 319 49.29 37.42 15.85
N GLU A 320 50.00 37.67 16.95
CA GLU A 320 50.17 38.99 17.57
C GLU A 320 51.33 39.76 16.91
N ASP A 321 51.06 41.05 16.66
CA ASP A 321 51.90 42.26 16.76
C ASP A 321 53.38 42.27 16.35
N VAL A 322 53.70 43.20 15.42
CA VAL A 322 54.92 44.03 15.49
C VAL A 322 54.60 45.48 15.05
N GLU A 323 55.05 46.41 15.89
CA GLU A 323 54.90 47.86 15.89
C GLU A 323 55.69 48.64 14.80
N GLU A 324 55.20 49.87 14.55
CA GLU A 324 55.88 51.15 14.23
C GLU A 324 56.81 51.30 13.00
N VAL A 325 56.64 52.38 12.21
CA VAL A 325 57.39 53.66 12.27
C VAL A 325 57.02 54.56 11.05
N ASP A 326 56.48 55.74 11.38
CA ASP A 326 56.62 57.13 10.85
C ASP A 326 56.71 57.59 9.38
N GLU A 327 56.12 58.81 9.23
CA GLU A 327 56.51 60.00 8.45
C GLU A 327 56.10 60.18 6.96
N ASP A 328 55.12 61.09 6.76
CA ASP A 328 55.28 62.42 6.11
C ASP A 328 54.35 62.85 4.95
N ALA A 329 54.05 64.16 5.00
CA ALA A 329 53.48 65.12 4.02
C ALA A 329 51.94 65.22 3.91
N MET A 330 51.29 66.33 4.37
CA MET A 330 51.15 67.66 3.71
C MET A 330 50.49 67.54 2.31
N GLU A 331 49.35 68.15 1.97
CA GLU A 331 48.95 69.57 1.99
C GLU A 331 47.46 69.69 1.56
N ASP A 332 46.75 70.68 2.12
CA ASP A 332 45.86 71.70 1.51
C ASP A 332 44.63 71.30 0.64
N GLU A 333 43.44 71.73 1.08
CA GLU A 333 42.61 72.84 0.53
C GLU A 333 41.76 72.45 -0.69
N ASP A 334 40.43 72.42 -0.56
CA ASP A 334 39.57 73.50 -1.08
C ASP A 334 38.07 73.14 -1.04
N ASP A 335 37.30 74.19 -0.75
CA ASP A 335 35.86 74.33 -0.77
C ASP A 335 35.23 74.05 -2.16
N GLU A 336 33.95 73.64 -2.19
CA GLU A 336 32.86 74.43 -2.78
C GLU A 336 31.53 73.62 -2.83
N GLU A 337 30.52 74.22 -2.20
CA GLU A 337 29.04 74.20 -2.34
C GLU A 337 28.26 72.94 -2.77
#